data_AF-A0A2N1WAY5-F1
#
_entry.id   AF-A0A2N1WAY5-F1
#
_cell.length_a   1.000
_cell.length_b   1.000
_cell.length_c   1.000
_cell.angle_alpha   90.00
_cell.angle_beta   90.00
_cell.angle_gamma   90.00
#
_symmetry.space_group_name_H-M   'P 1'
#
loop_
_entity.id
_entity.type
_entity.pdbx_description
1 polymer ?
#
loop_
_entity_poly.entity_id
_entity_poly.type
_entity_poly.pdbx_seq_one_letter_code
_entity_poly.pdbx_strand_id
1 'polypeptide(L)'
;PAYFFGSKAGLYQAVLERCFADALDAIRTGRVRAIRSGRPPAEVLAGAVSDYVDFVAAHPIFVRLIQRDALGEGPGTGDLPLAPAVGAEAVDALAQELGYPPRARSAVRHTLLSLIALTWFPQVHGSTIVRAIGFDPSDPQFASDRKRHITALLSGALPARTRHATTTRRSAR
;
A
#
# COMPACT_ATOMS: atom_id res chain seq x y z
N PRO A 1 -6.59 -12.00 29.25
CA PRO A 1 -5.40 -11.27 28.75
C PRO A 1 -4.21 -11.26 29.71
N ALA A 2 -4.43 -11.11 31.03
CA ALA A 2 -3.35 -10.93 32.01
C ALA A 2 -2.30 -12.06 32.02
N TYR A 3 -2.72 -13.32 31.87
CA TYR A 3 -1.80 -14.48 31.90
C TYR A 3 -0.83 -14.54 30.70
N PHE A 4 -1.29 -14.22 29.48
CA PHE A 4 -0.48 -14.34 28.26
C PHE A 4 0.12 -13.01 27.78
N PHE A 5 -0.53 -11.88 28.07
CA PHE A 5 -0.17 -10.58 27.50
C PHE A 5 0.11 -9.52 28.55
N GLY A 6 -0.04 -9.84 29.85
CA GLY A 6 0.15 -8.93 30.98
C GLY A 6 -0.94 -7.85 31.11
N SER A 7 -1.20 -7.10 30.02
CA SER A 7 -2.11 -5.95 30.01
C SER A 7 -2.88 -5.83 28.69
N LYS A 8 -3.86 -4.92 28.63
CA LYS A 8 -4.52 -4.56 27.36
C LYS A 8 -3.54 -3.91 26.37
N ALA A 9 -2.56 -3.16 26.87
CA ALA A 9 -1.51 -2.58 26.04
C ALA A 9 -0.61 -3.67 25.42
N GLY A 10 -0.22 -4.68 26.20
CA GLY A 10 0.54 -5.83 25.69
C GLY A 10 -0.25 -6.64 24.66
N LEU A 11 -1.55 -6.84 24.88
CA LEU A 11 -2.42 -7.47 23.87
C LEU A 11 -2.51 -6.62 22.59
N TYR A 12 -2.67 -5.30 22.72
CA TYR A 12 -2.75 -4.37 21.60
C TYR A 12 -1.47 -4.42 20.75
N GLN A 13 -0.30 -4.36 21.39
CA GLN A 13 0.99 -4.47 20.72
C GLN A 13 1.15 -5.82 20.02
N ALA A 14 0.86 -6.93 20.69
CA ALA A 14 0.96 -8.26 20.09
C ALA A 14 0.05 -8.44 18.86
N VAL A 15 -1.15 -7.84 18.87
CA VAL A 15 -2.04 -7.86 17.71
C VAL A 15 -1.45 -7.06 16.55
N LEU A 16 -0.91 -5.87 16.80
CA LEU A 16 -0.26 -5.06 15.76
C LEU A 16 0.97 -5.76 15.19
N GLU A 17 1.84 -6.30 16.04
CA GLU A 17 3.02 -7.06 15.61
C GLU A 17 2.64 -8.22 14.69
N ARG A 18 1.59 -8.98 15.03
CA ARG A 18 1.07 -10.03 14.16
C ARG A 18 0.60 -9.47 12.80
N CYS A 19 -0.16 -8.38 12.79
CA CYS A 19 -0.61 -7.78 11.53
C CYS A 19 0.56 -7.27 10.66
N PHE A 20 1.64 -6.75 11.28
CA PHE A 20 2.85 -6.38 10.53
C PHE A 20 3.59 -7.59 10.00
N ALA A 21 3.64 -8.70 10.74
CA ALA A 21 4.22 -9.96 10.26
C ALA A 21 3.42 -10.51 9.06
N ASP A 22 2.09 -10.50 9.15
CA ASP A 22 1.20 -10.93 8.05
C ASP A 22 1.39 -10.04 6.81
N ALA A 23 1.51 -8.73 6.99
CA ALA A 23 1.80 -7.79 5.90
C ALA A 23 3.17 -8.06 5.26
N LEU A 24 4.21 -8.32 6.06
CA LEU A 24 5.54 -8.63 5.57
C LEU A 24 5.55 -9.92 4.73
N ASP A 25 4.87 -10.96 5.20
CA ASP A 25 4.75 -12.23 4.51
C ASP A 25 3.98 -12.08 3.18
N ALA A 26 2.89 -11.31 3.18
CA ALA A 26 2.12 -11.01 1.98
C ALA A 26 2.98 -10.29 0.92
N ILE A 27 3.77 -9.28 1.33
CA ILE A 27 4.68 -8.55 0.43
C ILE A 27 5.73 -9.50 -0.16
N ARG A 28 6.39 -10.31 0.67
CA ARG A 28 7.43 -11.25 0.23
C ARG A 28 6.87 -12.30 -0.71
N THR A 29 5.73 -12.89 -0.37
CA THR A 29 5.08 -13.89 -1.21
C THR A 29 4.62 -13.28 -2.53
N GLY A 30 4.04 -12.08 -2.51
CA GLY A 30 3.67 -11.33 -3.71
C GLY A 30 4.87 -11.09 -4.63
N ARG A 31 6.01 -10.66 -4.06
CA ARG A 31 7.26 -10.45 -4.80
C ARG A 31 7.80 -11.74 -5.45
N VAL A 32 7.76 -12.86 -4.74
CA VAL A 32 8.16 -14.16 -5.31
C VAL A 32 7.24 -14.57 -6.47
N ARG A 33 5.91 -14.38 -6.32
CA ARG A 33 4.94 -14.66 -7.39
C ARG A 33 5.19 -13.77 -8.61
N ALA A 34 5.38 -12.47 -8.40
CA ALA A 34 5.70 -11.47 -9.41
C ALA A 34 6.90 -11.90 -10.27
N ILE A 35 8.04 -12.17 -9.62
CA ILE A 35 9.28 -12.61 -10.28
C ILE A 35 9.07 -13.89 -11.08
N ARG A 36 8.36 -14.88 -10.52
CA ARG A 36 8.11 -16.17 -11.18
C ARG A 36 7.12 -16.08 -12.34
N SER A 37 6.22 -15.10 -12.33
CA SER A 37 5.14 -15.01 -13.31
C SER A 37 5.64 -14.65 -14.72
N GLY A 38 6.79 -13.98 -14.84
CA GLY A 38 7.30 -13.46 -16.12
C GLY A 38 6.35 -12.47 -16.82
N ARG A 39 5.34 -11.96 -16.12
CA ARG A 39 4.32 -11.06 -16.69
C ARG A 39 4.88 -9.66 -16.92
N PRO A 40 4.26 -8.88 -17.82
CA PRO A 40 4.62 -7.47 -18.02
C PRO A 40 4.49 -6.65 -16.72
N PRO A 41 5.35 -5.65 -16.48
CA PRO A 41 5.33 -4.85 -15.24
C PRO A 41 3.96 -4.25 -14.89
N ALA A 42 3.18 -3.85 -15.89
CA ALA A 42 1.84 -3.30 -15.67
C ALA A 42 0.87 -4.33 -15.06
N GLU A 43 0.94 -5.60 -15.47
CA GLU A 43 0.14 -6.67 -14.90
C GLU A 43 0.60 -7.03 -13.50
N VAL A 44 1.91 -7.02 -13.25
CA VAL A 44 2.45 -7.31 -11.92
C VAL A 44 2.07 -6.21 -10.93
N LEU A 45 2.15 -4.94 -11.33
CA LEU A 45 1.64 -3.81 -10.54
C LEU A 45 0.14 -3.94 -10.25
N ALA A 46 -0.67 -4.28 -11.26
CA ALA A 46 -2.10 -4.50 -11.07
C ALA A 46 -2.38 -5.60 -10.04
N GLY A 47 -1.64 -6.70 -10.11
CA GLY A 47 -1.68 -7.79 -9.13
C GLY A 47 -1.29 -7.32 -7.72
N ALA A 48 -0.17 -6.62 -7.58
CA ALA A 48 0.31 -6.10 -6.30
C ALA A 48 -0.67 -5.11 -5.65
N VAL A 49 -1.28 -4.22 -6.44
CA VAL A 49 -2.33 -3.30 -5.97
C VAL A 49 -3.56 -4.09 -5.53
N SER A 50 -4.00 -5.08 -6.31
CA SER A 50 -5.12 -5.93 -5.91
C SER A 50 -4.84 -6.65 -4.60
N ASP A 51 -3.68 -7.30 -4.49
CA ASP A 51 -3.25 -8.04 -3.30
C ASP A 51 -3.24 -7.13 -2.05
N TYR A 52 -2.76 -5.89 -2.18
CA TYR A 52 -2.74 -4.94 -1.07
C TYR A 52 -4.16 -4.46 -0.69
N VAL A 53 -5.01 -4.15 -1.67
CA VAL A 53 -6.40 -3.78 -1.42
C VAL A 53 -7.16 -4.92 -0.73
N ASP A 54 -6.96 -6.16 -1.18
CA ASP A 54 -7.58 -7.35 -0.61
C ASP A 54 -7.05 -7.64 0.80
N PHE A 55 -5.75 -7.49 1.02
CA PHE A 55 -5.15 -7.60 2.35
C PHE A 55 -5.80 -6.61 3.33
N VAL A 56 -5.91 -5.33 2.94
CA VAL A 56 -6.49 -4.31 3.81
C VAL A 56 -7.98 -4.60 4.09
N ALA A 57 -8.74 -5.01 3.08
CA ALA A 57 -10.15 -5.37 3.23
C ALA A 57 -10.36 -6.59 4.14
N ALA A 58 -9.45 -7.58 4.10
CA ALA A 58 -9.46 -8.74 4.98
C ALA A 58 -9.03 -8.43 6.42
N HIS A 59 -8.33 -7.30 6.64
CA HIS A 59 -7.80 -6.90 7.95
C HIS A 59 -8.34 -5.54 8.43
N PRO A 60 -9.67 -5.34 8.55
CA PRO A 60 -10.22 -4.03 8.94
C PRO A 60 -9.85 -3.63 10.38
N ILE A 61 -9.53 -4.60 11.24
CA ILE A 61 -9.03 -4.34 12.60
C ILE A 61 -7.65 -3.68 12.55
N PHE A 62 -6.77 -4.09 11.64
CA PHE A 62 -5.42 -3.53 11.51
C PHE A 62 -5.45 -2.02 11.25
N VAL A 63 -6.20 -1.59 10.23
CA VAL A 63 -6.35 -0.17 9.90
C VAL A 63 -6.93 0.61 11.08
N ARG A 64 -7.97 0.08 11.74
CA ARG A 64 -8.60 0.74 12.89
C ARG A 64 -7.65 0.89 14.08
N LEU A 65 -6.83 -0.12 14.37
CA LEU A 65 -5.86 -0.03 15.45
C LEU A 65 -4.82 1.06 15.16
N ILE A 66 -4.28 1.10 13.94
CA ILE A 66 -3.32 2.15 13.55
C ILE A 66 -3.94 3.55 13.62
N GLN A 67 -5.18 3.71 13.13
CA GLN A 67 -5.88 5.01 13.21
C GLN A 67 -6.12 5.44 14.66
N ARG A 68 -6.55 4.51 15.52
CA ARG A 68 -6.74 4.77 16.93
C ARG A 68 -5.44 5.20 17.62
N ASP A 69 -4.31 4.59 17.26
CA ASP A 69 -3.02 5.02 17.80
C ASP A 69 -2.62 6.40 17.33
N ALA A 70 -2.82 6.70 16.04
CA ALA A 70 -2.54 8.02 15.46
C ALA A 70 -3.36 9.15 16.10
N LEU A 71 -4.54 8.84 16.65
CA LEU A 71 -5.39 9.77 17.40
C LEU A 71 -4.99 9.89 18.90
N GLY A 72 -3.96 9.17 19.35
CA GLY A 72 -3.56 9.15 20.75
C GLY A 72 -4.50 8.34 21.66
N GLU A 73 -5.43 7.58 21.09
CA GLU A 73 -6.38 6.74 21.82
C GLU A 73 -5.88 5.30 22.04
N GLY A 74 -4.71 4.99 21.48
CA GLY A 74 -3.97 3.75 21.70
C GLY A 74 -3.03 3.86 22.91
N PRO A 75 -2.43 2.75 23.35
CA PRO A 75 -1.34 2.77 24.34
C PRO A 75 -0.07 3.46 23.81
N GLY A 76 -0.06 3.89 22.54
CA GLY A 76 1.09 4.43 21.83
C GLY A 76 1.85 3.29 21.14
N THR A 77 2.04 3.36 19.82
CA THR A 77 2.84 2.39 19.05
C THR A 77 4.34 2.56 19.24
N GLY A 78 4.79 3.01 20.42
CA GLY A 78 6.21 3.19 20.74
C GLY A 78 6.99 1.93 20.36
N ASP A 79 7.93 2.08 19.41
CA ASP A 79 8.77 1.05 18.81
C ASP A 79 8.07 -0.27 18.46
N LEU A 80 7.17 -0.25 17.47
CA LEU A 80 6.79 -1.48 16.75
C LEU A 80 8.00 -2.01 15.96
N PRO A 81 8.65 -3.12 16.37
CA PRO A 81 9.96 -3.49 15.80
C PRO A 81 9.89 -3.86 14.31
N LEU A 82 8.73 -4.35 13.85
CA LEU A 82 8.53 -4.77 12.46
C LEU A 82 8.14 -3.63 11.52
N ALA A 83 7.65 -2.49 12.02
CA ALA A 83 7.14 -1.42 11.16
C ALA A 83 8.20 -0.85 10.21
N PRO A 84 9.46 -0.57 10.64
CA PRO A 84 10.52 -0.14 9.73
C PRO A 84 10.87 -1.19 8.67
N ALA A 85 10.93 -2.47 9.05
CA ALA A 85 11.25 -3.57 8.14
C ALA A 85 10.16 -3.75 7.07
N VAL A 86 8.88 -3.68 7.47
CA VAL A 86 7.74 -3.71 6.55
C VAL A 86 7.78 -2.53 5.59
N GLY A 87 8.05 -1.33 6.09
CA GLY A 87 8.18 -0.14 5.25
C GLY A 87 9.32 -0.25 4.23
N ALA A 88 10.48 -0.77 4.65
CA ALA A 88 11.63 -0.97 3.77
C ALA A 88 11.33 -2.00 2.67
N GLU A 89 10.77 -3.16 3.03
CA GLU A 89 10.41 -4.20 2.06
C GLU A 89 9.34 -3.71 1.07
N ALA A 90 8.32 -2.98 1.56
CA ALA A 90 7.27 -2.41 0.71
C ALA A 90 7.85 -1.40 -0.30
N VAL A 91 8.78 -0.55 0.13
CA VAL A 91 9.48 0.40 -0.78
C VAL A 91 10.28 -0.36 -1.83
N ASP A 92 11.02 -1.39 -1.43
CA ASP A 92 11.89 -2.13 -2.34
C ASP A 92 11.08 -2.96 -3.36
N ALA A 93 9.98 -3.58 -2.91
CA ALA A 93 9.02 -4.25 -3.79
C ALA A 93 8.41 -3.25 -4.78
N LEU A 94 7.90 -2.11 -4.31
CA LEU A 94 7.26 -1.13 -5.18
C LEU A 94 8.24 -0.49 -6.18
N ALA A 95 9.49 -0.23 -5.75
CA ALA A 95 10.54 0.28 -6.63
C ALA A 95 10.83 -0.69 -7.78
N GLN A 96 10.87 -1.99 -7.48
CA GLN A 96 11.08 -3.05 -8.47
C GLN A 96 9.91 -3.11 -9.46
N GLU A 97 8.67 -3.14 -8.97
CA GLU A 97 7.49 -3.28 -9.84
C GLU A 97 7.26 -2.07 -10.75
N LEU A 98 7.55 -0.88 -10.25
CA LEU A 98 7.45 0.36 -11.01
C LEU A 98 8.73 0.66 -11.82
N GLY A 99 9.77 -0.16 -11.71
CA GLY A 99 11.04 0.06 -12.42
C GLY A 99 11.72 1.39 -12.08
N TYR A 100 11.55 1.88 -10.85
CA TYR A 100 12.23 3.09 -10.39
C TYR A 100 13.74 2.81 -10.26
N PRO A 101 14.60 3.74 -10.70
CA PRO A 101 16.03 3.62 -10.43
C PRO A 101 16.32 3.83 -8.94
N PRO A 102 17.44 3.29 -8.39
CA PRO A 102 17.78 3.42 -6.97
C PRO A 102 17.77 4.86 -6.43
N ARG A 103 18.15 5.82 -7.28
CA ARG A 103 18.15 7.26 -6.95
C ARG A 103 16.76 7.88 -6.72
N ALA A 104 15.68 7.20 -7.14
CA ALA A 104 14.31 7.70 -7.03
C ALA A 104 13.60 7.22 -5.75
N ARG A 105 14.33 6.77 -4.72
CA ARG A 105 13.77 6.20 -3.49
C ARG A 105 12.77 7.12 -2.78
N SER A 106 12.98 8.44 -2.82
CA SER A 106 12.02 9.41 -2.27
C SER A 106 10.68 9.37 -3.01
N ALA A 107 10.70 9.35 -4.34
CA ALA A 107 9.49 9.23 -5.16
C ALA A 107 8.75 7.93 -4.85
N VAL A 108 9.46 6.80 -4.73
CA VAL A 108 8.86 5.51 -4.36
C VAL A 108 8.15 5.58 -3.00
N ARG A 109 8.75 6.24 -2.01
CA ARG A 109 8.12 6.43 -0.69
C ARG A 109 6.83 7.25 -0.78
N HIS A 110 6.79 8.30 -1.59
CA HIS A 110 5.56 9.07 -1.83
C HIS A 110 4.50 8.26 -2.59
N THR A 111 4.92 7.42 -3.53
CA THR A 111 4.03 6.50 -4.23
C THR A 111 3.44 5.46 -3.29
N LEU A 112 4.26 4.88 -2.40
CA LEU A 112 3.80 3.95 -1.36
C LEU A 112 2.82 4.63 -0.41
N LEU A 113 3.12 5.86 0.05
CA LEU A 113 2.21 6.63 0.89
C LEU A 113 0.87 6.87 0.19
N SER A 114 0.90 7.18 -1.10
CA SER A 114 -0.31 7.36 -1.92
C SER A 114 -1.11 6.07 -2.02
N LEU A 115 -0.46 4.93 -2.27
CA LEU A 115 -1.11 3.61 -2.29
C LEU A 115 -1.79 3.30 -0.95
N ILE A 116 -1.09 3.51 0.17
CA ILE A 116 -1.64 3.31 1.53
C ILE A 116 -2.88 4.19 1.74
N ALA A 117 -2.74 5.50 1.51
CA ALA A 117 -3.82 6.46 1.72
C ALA A 117 -5.04 6.14 0.83
N LEU A 118 -4.84 5.87 -0.46
CA LEU A 118 -5.92 5.56 -1.39
C LEU A 118 -6.62 4.25 -1.07
N THR A 119 -5.94 3.31 -0.42
CA THR A 119 -6.51 2.02 0.00
C THR A 119 -7.25 2.14 1.34
N TRP A 120 -6.72 2.89 2.29
CA TRP A 120 -7.30 3.01 3.64
C TRP A 120 -8.47 3.97 3.69
N PHE A 121 -8.47 5.03 2.89
CA PHE A 121 -9.53 6.02 2.87
C PHE A 121 -10.94 5.41 2.81
N PRO A 122 -11.25 4.48 1.87
CA PRO A 122 -12.58 3.87 1.83
C PRO A 122 -12.91 2.99 3.04
N GLN A 123 -11.91 2.45 3.73
CA GLN A 123 -12.10 1.64 4.93
C GLN A 123 -12.43 2.50 6.15
N VAL A 124 -11.75 3.64 6.29
CA VAL A 124 -11.93 4.57 7.41
C VAL A 124 -13.17 5.44 7.22
N HIS A 125 -13.42 5.89 5.99
CA HIS A 125 -14.49 6.83 5.67
C HIS A 125 -15.67 6.19 4.91
N GLY A 126 -15.77 4.85 4.93
CA GLY A 126 -16.82 4.12 4.23
C GLY A 126 -18.22 4.58 4.61
N SER A 127 -18.50 4.72 5.91
CA SER A 127 -19.80 5.17 6.42
C SER A 127 -20.03 6.69 6.38
N THR A 128 -19.01 7.48 6.00
CA THR A 128 -19.04 8.95 6.03
C THR A 128 -18.86 9.53 4.63
N ILE A 129 -17.64 9.93 4.27
CA ILE A 129 -17.35 10.65 3.03
C ILE A 129 -17.68 9.80 1.80
N VAL A 130 -17.35 8.50 1.82
CA VAL A 130 -17.55 7.62 0.66
C VAL A 130 -19.04 7.49 0.32
N ARG A 131 -19.89 7.27 1.31
CA ARG A 131 -21.35 7.28 1.14
C ARG A 131 -21.88 8.65 0.76
N ALA A 132 -21.35 9.72 1.35
CA ALA A 132 -21.79 11.08 1.06
C ALA A 132 -21.56 11.47 -0.41
N ILE A 133 -20.55 10.91 -1.08
CA ILE A 133 -20.29 11.13 -2.51
C ILE A 133 -20.96 10.10 -3.43
N GLY A 134 -21.84 9.24 -2.88
CA GLY A 134 -22.69 8.34 -3.66
C GLY A 134 -22.13 6.94 -3.92
N PHE A 135 -21.02 6.55 -3.28
CA PHE A 135 -20.52 5.18 -3.38
C PHE A 135 -21.06 4.30 -2.25
N ASP A 136 -21.35 3.04 -2.57
CA ASP A 136 -21.53 2.00 -1.57
C ASP A 136 -20.21 1.25 -1.35
N PRO A 137 -19.54 1.40 -0.20
CA PRO A 137 -18.30 0.68 0.09
C PRO A 137 -18.47 -0.85 0.18
N SER A 138 -19.71 -1.33 0.34
CA SER A 138 -20.01 -2.77 0.40
C SER A 138 -20.29 -3.39 -0.96
N ASP A 139 -20.42 -2.57 -2.01
CA ASP A 139 -20.58 -3.05 -3.37
C ASP A 139 -19.27 -3.68 -3.89
N PRO A 140 -19.27 -4.97 -4.29
CA PRO A 140 -18.09 -5.61 -4.88
C PRO A 140 -17.55 -4.87 -6.11
N GLN A 141 -18.43 -4.19 -6.86
CA GLN A 141 -18.03 -3.42 -8.03
C GLN A 141 -17.20 -2.19 -7.63
N PHE A 142 -17.54 -1.53 -6.52
CA PHE A 142 -16.75 -0.42 -5.98
C PHE A 142 -15.30 -0.85 -5.69
N ALA A 143 -15.10 -2.01 -5.07
CA ALA A 143 -13.76 -2.54 -4.81
C ALA A 143 -12.99 -2.81 -6.12
N SER A 144 -13.67 -3.40 -7.10
CA SER A 144 -13.11 -3.70 -8.44
C SER A 144 -12.68 -2.42 -9.18
N ASP A 145 -13.54 -1.39 -9.19
CA ASP A 145 -13.26 -0.08 -9.77
C ASP A 145 -12.14 0.64 -9.03
N ARG A 146 -12.11 0.55 -7.70
CA ARG A 146 -11.06 1.18 -6.88
C ARG A 146 -9.69 0.58 -7.17
N LYS A 147 -9.58 -0.74 -7.30
CA LYS A 147 -8.33 -1.42 -7.70
C LYS A 147 -7.85 -0.91 -9.05
N ARG A 148 -8.72 -0.91 -10.07
CA ARG A 148 -8.39 -0.39 -11.41
C ARG A 148 -7.92 1.06 -11.37
N HIS A 149 -8.63 1.91 -10.63
CA HIS A 149 -8.31 3.33 -10.51
C HIS A 149 -6.94 3.56 -9.86
N ILE A 150 -6.64 2.87 -8.75
CA ILE A 150 -5.35 2.98 -8.08
C ILE A 150 -4.23 2.50 -9.00
N THR A 151 -4.39 1.34 -9.65
CA THR A 151 -3.40 0.84 -10.62
C THR A 151 -3.13 1.84 -11.73
N ALA A 152 -4.17 2.47 -12.28
CA ALA A 152 -4.01 3.49 -13.32
C ALA A 152 -3.24 4.72 -12.83
N LEU A 153 -3.55 5.22 -11.63
CA LEU A 153 -2.82 6.35 -11.02
C LEU A 153 -1.35 6.02 -10.80
N LEU A 154 -1.04 4.85 -10.24
CA LEU A 154 0.34 4.43 -9.98
C LEU A 154 1.12 4.15 -11.26
N SER A 155 0.47 3.60 -12.30
CA SER A 155 1.09 3.42 -13.61
C SER A 155 1.40 4.76 -14.28
N GLY A 156 0.53 5.76 -14.10
CA GLY A 156 0.75 7.12 -14.63
C GLY A 156 1.79 7.93 -13.85
N ALA A 157 2.07 7.57 -12.59
CA ALA A 157 3.11 8.18 -11.76
C ALA A 157 4.54 7.76 -12.16
N LEU A 158 4.67 6.77 -13.05
CA LEU A 158 5.94 6.43 -13.68
C LEU A 158 6.47 7.68 -14.40
N PRO A 159 7.76 8.04 -14.24
CA PRO A 159 8.33 9.12 -15.00
C PRO A 159 8.03 8.85 -16.47
N ALA A 160 7.44 9.81 -17.18
CA ALA A 160 7.24 9.77 -18.61
C ALA A 160 8.59 9.44 -19.27
N ARG A 161 8.85 8.16 -19.49
CA ARG A 161 10.07 7.66 -20.10
C ARG A 161 10.07 8.23 -21.52
N THR A 162 10.94 9.20 -21.74
CA THR A 162 11.55 9.41 -23.06
C THR A 162 10.62 9.91 -24.17
N ARG A 163 9.85 10.99 -23.95
CA ARG A 163 9.15 11.71 -25.07
C ARG A 163 9.65 13.12 -25.38
N HIS A 164 10.75 13.58 -24.77
CA HIS A 164 11.26 14.95 -24.98
C HIS A 164 12.72 15.06 -25.47
N ALA A 165 13.33 13.98 -25.96
CA ALA A 165 14.73 14.02 -26.41
C ALA A 165 14.95 13.96 -27.94
N THR A 166 13.92 13.87 -28.80
CA THR A 166 14.13 13.59 -30.24
C THR A 166 13.62 14.65 -31.22
N THR A 167 13.12 15.81 -30.78
CA THR A 167 12.57 16.82 -31.72
C THR A 167 13.53 17.99 -32.01
N THR A 168 14.62 18.20 -31.25
CA THR A 168 15.45 19.42 -31.41
C THR A 168 16.77 19.21 -32.17
N ARG A 169 16.82 18.30 -33.15
CA ARG A 169 18.00 18.19 -34.04
C ARG A 169 17.62 17.94 -35.49
N ARG A 170 16.79 18.83 -36.05
CA ARG A 170 16.62 18.90 -37.51
C ARG A 170 16.11 20.27 -37.99
N SER A 171 16.86 21.34 -37.72
CA SER A 171 16.78 22.60 -38.49
C SER A 171 18.01 23.46 -38.20
N ALA A 172 19.09 23.20 -38.93
CA ALA A 172 20.16 24.16 -39.20
C ALA A 172 20.92 23.61 -40.42
N ARG A 173 20.35 23.89 -41.59
CA ARG A 173 21.06 23.94 -42.86
C ARG A 173 21.00 25.39 -43.33
#